data_AF-A0A416D982-F1
#
_entry.id   AF-A0A416D982-F1
#
_cell.length_a   1.000
_cell.length_b   1.000
_cell.length_c   1.000
_cell.angle_alpha   90.00
_cell.angle_beta   90.00
_cell.angle_gamma   90.00
#
_symmetry.space_group_name_H-M   'P 1'
#
loop_
_entity.id
_entity.type
_entity.pdbx_description
1 polymer ?
#
loop_
_entity_poly.entity_id
_entity_poly.type
_entity_poly.pdbx_seq_one_letter_code
_entity_poly.pdbx_strand_id
1 'polypeptide(L)'
;MTCDIGSRLGCYMYLKRSKCIWISESLEGNERMFVMAHELGHAILHPKENCYFLRTHTLLNTKLEVEANKFAVEFLIPDEILTEYLKYKECSIEQVSRLLGYQKKLIELRLK
;
A
#
# COMPACT_ATOMS: atom_id res chain seq x y z
N MET A 1 3.58 -1.92 15.19
CA MET A 1 3.97 -3.16 15.90
C MET A 1 3.69 -4.33 14.97
N THR A 2 4.50 -5.39 15.01
CA THR A 2 4.14 -6.64 14.35
C THR A 2 3.40 -7.53 15.34
N CYS A 3 2.36 -8.23 14.90
CA CYS A 3 1.57 -9.11 15.75
C CYS A 3 0.83 -10.10 14.84
N ASP A 4 0.53 -11.30 15.34
CA ASP A 4 -0.48 -12.16 14.73
C ASP A 4 -1.85 -11.47 14.85
N ILE A 5 -2.36 -11.00 13.71
CA ILE A 5 -3.65 -10.33 13.57
C ILE A 5 -4.67 -11.19 12.79
N GLY A 6 -4.43 -12.52 12.75
CA GLY A 6 -5.29 -13.49 12.09
C GLY A 6 -5.27 -13.38 10.57
N SER A 7 -6.43 -13.27 9.94
CA SER A 7 -6.56 -13.16 8.47
C SER A 7 -6.34 -11.73 7.94
N ARG A 8 -5.83 -10.81 8.75
CA ARG A 8 -5.54 -9.43 8.35
C ARG A 8 -4.07 -9.30 8.01
N LEU A 9 -3.75 -8.44 7.05
CA LEU A 9 -2.36 -8.14 6.70
C LEU A 9 -1.89 -6.84 7.36
N GLY A 10 -2.80 -5.89 7.58
CA GLY A 10 -2.56 -4.63 8.29
C GLY A 10 -3.81 -4.12 9.01
N CYS A 11 -3.61 -3.19 9.93
CA CYS A 11 -4.70 -2.48 10.59
C CYS A 11 -4.25 -1.11 11.11
N TYR A 12 -5.06 -0.09 10.84
CA TYR A 12 -4.98 1.22 11.46
C TYR A 12 -6.15 1.42 12.44
N MET A 13 -5.84 1.85 13.66
CA MET A 13 -6.86 2.27 14.62
C MET A 13 -6.47 3.56 15.32
N TYR A 14 -7.48 4.39 15.59
CA TYR A 14 -7.35 5.55 16.45
C TYR A 14 -7.87 5.22 17.85
N LEU A 15 -6.95 4.93 18.79
CA LEU A 15 -7.27 4.49 20.15
C LEU A 15 -6.74 5.49 21.17
N LYS A 16 -7.58 5.91 22.13
CA LYS A 16 -7.17 6.81 23.24
C LYS A 16 -6.38 8.03 22.75
N ARG A 17 -6.86 8.68 21.68
CA ARG A 17 -6.20 9.83 21.03
C ARG A 17 -4.82 9.55 20.42
N SER A 18 -4.51 8.28 20.17
CA SER A 18 -3.26 7.84 19.57
C SER A 18 -3.53 7.07 18.28
N LYS A 19 -2.71 7.32 17.25
CA LYS A 19 -2.73 6.56 16.00
C LYS A 19 -1.88 5.32 16.16
N CYS A 20 -2.47 4.15 15.92
CA CYS A 20 -1.80 2.87 16.07
C CYS A 20 -1.88 2.09 14.76
N ILE A 21 -0.74 1.56 14.33
CA ILE A 21 -0.61 0.73 13.12
C ILE A 21 -0.05 -0.63 13.52
N TRP A 22 -0.76 -1.68 13.11
CA TRP A 22 -0.37 -3.08 13.26
C TRP A 22 -0.17 -3.69 11.89
N ILE A 23 0.88 -4.51 11.78
CA ILE A 23 1.27 -5.18 10.55
C ILE A 23 1.41 -6.66 10.86
N SER A 24 0.91 -7.53 9.98
CA SER A 24 1.08 -8.97 10.16
C SER A 24 2.56 -9.36 10.11
N GLU A 25 2.96 -10.25 11.02
CA GLU A 25 4.30 -10.85 11.04
C GLU A 25 4.58 -11.73 9.82
N SER A 26 3.54 -12.24 9.17
CA SER A 26 3.66 -13.10 8.00
C SER A 26 4.07 -12.36 6.73
N LEU A 27 4.04 -11.03 6.73
CA LEU A 27 4.38 -10.22 5.56
C LEU A 27 5.89 -10.04 5.47
N GLU A 28 6.46 -10.08 4.26
CA GLU A 28 7.89 -9.86 4.03
C GLU A 28 8.13 -8.92 2.84
N GLY A 29 9.36 -8.39 2.76
CA GLY A 29 9.82 -7.58 1.62
C GLY A 29 8.86 -6.46 1.20
N ASN A 30 8.60 -6.38 -0.10
CA ASN A 30 7.80 -5.32 -0.71
C ASN A 30 6.32 -5.37 -0.30
N GLU A 31 5.80 -6.56 0.04
CA GLU A 31 4.42 -6.71 0.52
C GLU A 31 4.27 -6.05 1.89
N ARG A 32 5.22 -6.29 2.81
CA ARG A 32 5.25 -5.61 4.12
C ARG A 32 5.33 -4.10 3.96
N MET A 33 6.22 -3.61 3.10
CA MET A 33 6.38 -2.18 2.85
C MET A 33 5.12 -1.55 2.27
N PHE A 34 4.44 -2.25 1.34
CA PHE A 34 3.18 -1.81 0.77
C PHE A 34 2.10 -1.67 1.84
N VAL A 35 1.86 -2.71 2.63
CA VAL A 35 0.85 -2.68 3.69
C VAL A 35 1.17 -1.61 4.72
N MET A 36 2.44 -1.43 5.10
CA MET A 36 2.84 -0.34 6.00
C MET A 36 2.49 1.04 5.45
N ALA A 37 2.82 1.31 4.18
CA ALA A 37 2.51 2.59 3.55
C ALA A 37 1.00 2.79 3.37
N HIS A 38 0.25 1.73 3.11
CA HIS A 38 -1.20 1.74 3.02
C HIS A 38 -1.85 2.12 4.37
N GLU A 39 -1.47 1.47 5.47
CA GLU A 39 -1.99 1.83 6.80
C GLU A 39 -1.58 3.23 7.24
N LEU A 40 -0.39 3.68 6.82
CA LEU A 40 0.04 5.07 7.02
C LEU A 40 -0.86 6.04 6.23
N GLY A 41 -1.25 5.68 5.01
CA GLY A 41 -2.23 6.41 4.20
C GLY A 41 -3.55 6.59 4.96
N HIS A 42 -4.09 5.53 5.56
CA HIS A 42 -5.26 5.63 6.43
C HIS A 42 -5.02 6.56 7.62
N ALA A 43 -3.88 6.42 8.29
CA ALA A 43 -3.55 7.26 9.45
C ALA A 43 -3.47 8.75 9.10
N ILE A 44 -3.05 9.11 7.89
CA ILE A 44 -2.89 10.49 7.43
C ILE A 44 -4.19 11.04 6.83
N LEU A 45 -4.78 10.33 5.87
CA LEU A 45 -5.92 10.78 5.08
C LEU A 45 -7.26 10.53 5.77
N HIS A 46 -7.35 9.49 6.60
CA HIS A 46 -8.60 9.01 7.20
C HIS A 46 -8.47 8.85 8.73
N PRO A 47 -7.97 9.85 9.46
CA PRO A 47 -7.54 9.68 10.86
C PRO A 47 -8.67 9.31 11.84
N LYS A 48 -9.94 9.51 11.47
CA LYS A 48 -11.12 9.23 12.30
C LYS A 48 -11.77 7.88 12.00
N GLU A 49 -11.37 7.20 10.93
CA GLU A 49 -11.91 5.92 10.51
C GLU A 49 -10.99 4.79 10.99
N ASN A 50 -11.54 3.80 11.68
CA ASN A 50 -10.78 2.59 12.00
C ASN A 50 -10.85 1.65 10.80
N CYS A 51 -9.70 1.20 10.31
CA CYS A 51 -9.59 0.43 9.07
C CYS A 51 -8.92 -0.93 9.32
N TYR A 52 -9.43 -1.96 8.66
CA TYR A 52 -8.88 -3.31 8.72
C TYR A 52 -8.54 -3.77 7.31
N PHE A 53 -7.28 -4.06 7.05
CA PHE A 53 -6.86 -4.57 5.75
C PHE A 53 -6.90 -6.11 5.74
N LEU A 54 -7.94 -6.65 5.10
CA LEU A 54 -8.24 -8.09 5.04
C LEU A 54 -7.42 -8.80 3.95
N ARG A 55 -7.01 -10.06 4.21
CA ARG A 55 -6.24 -10.91 3.27
C ARG A 55 -7.01 -11.31 2.02
N THR A 56 -8.35 -11.36 2.07
CA THR A 56 -9.16 -11.41 0.86
C THR A 56 -9.04 -10.06 0.18
N HIS A 57 -8.28 -10.03 -0.91
CA HIS A 57 -8.04 -8.90 -1.81
C HIS A 57 -9.31 -8.17 -2.28
N THR A 58 -10.08 -7.55 -1.39
CA THR A 58 -11.00 -6.47 -1.74
C THR A 58 -10.20 -5.19 -1.97
N LEU A 59 -9.14 -5.31 -2.79
CA LEU A 59 -8.63 -4.20 -3.55
C LEU A 59 -9.82 -3.68 -4.36
N LEU A 60 -10.43 -2.56 -3.94
CA LEU A 60 -11.14 -1.56 -4.77
C LEU A 60 -12.54 -1.11 -4.33
N ASN A 61 -13.14 -1.58 -3.24
CA ASN A 61 -14.59 -1.34 -3.11
C ASN A 61 -14.99 -0.08 -2.31
N THR A 62 -14.05 0.60 -1.65
CA THR A 62 -14.35 1.87 -0.97
C THR A 62 -13.39 2.96 -1.41
N LYS A 63 -13.86 4.21 -1.35
CA LYS A 63 -13.06 5.40 -1.64
C LYS A 63 -11.81 5.48 -0.75
N LEU A 64 -11.95 5.17 0.53
CA LEU A 64 -10.86 5.20 1.51
C LEU A 64 -9.73 4.22 1.15
N GLU A 65 -10.08 3.00 0.74
CA GLU A 65 -9.10 1.99 0.31
C GLU A 65 -8.37 2.40 -0.96
N VAL A 66 -9.07 3.05 -1.91
CA VAL A 66 -8.44 3.57 -3.14
C VAL A 66 -7.47 4.71 -2.81
N GLU A 67 -7.87 5.63 -1.93
CA GLU A 67 -7.04 6.75 -1.48
C GLU A 67 -5.80 6.27 -0.71
N ALA A 68 -5.95 5.30 0.20
CA ALA A 68 -4.84 4.69 0.91
C ALA A 68 -3.87 3.92 -0.02
N ASN A 69 -4.41 3.16 -0.99
CA ASN A 69 -3.58 2.51 -2.01
C ASN A 69 -2.82 3.52 -2.88
N LYS A 70 -3.48 4.62 -3.27
CA LYS A 70 -2.88 5.69 -4.06
C LYS A 70 -1.74 6.36 -3.29
N PHE A 71 -1.99 6.68 -2.01
CA PHE A 71 -0.95 7.17 -1.10
C PHE A 71 0.25 6.21 -1.04
N ALA A 72 0.00 4.91 -0.85
CA ALA A 72 1.06 3.92 -0.73
C ALA A 72 1.96 3.84 -1.97
N VAL A 73 1.36 3.81 -3.16
CA VAL A 73 2.15 3.73 -4.41
C VAL A 73 2.87 5.04 -4.73
N GLU A 74 2.32 6.19 -4.38
CA GLU A 74 3.01 7.48 -4.52
C GLU A 74 4.17 7.61 -3.54
N PHE A 75 3.99 7.11 -2.32
CA PHE A 75 5.03 7.12 -1.29
C PHE A 75 6.18 6.16 -1.61
N LEU A 76 5.88 4.96 -2.12
CA LEU A 76 6.87 3.90 -2.35
C LEU A 76 7.56 3.98 -3.71
N ILE A 77 6.94 4.63 -4.70
CA ILE A 77 7.43 4.65 -6.09
C ILE A 77 7.68 6.12 -6.50
N PRO A 78 8.92 6.61 -6.36
CA PRO A 78 9.31 7.94 -6.81
C PRO A 78 9.16 8.13 -8.33
N ASP A 79 8.94 9.37 -8.76
CA ASP A 79 8.79 9.71 -10.18
C ASP A 79 10.06 9.42 -11.00
N GLU A 80 11.24 9.49 -10.37
CA GLU A 80 12.53 9.21 -10.99
C GLU A 80 12.61 7.75 -11.45
N ILE A 81 12.11 6.81 -10.64
CA ILE A 81 12.07 5.38 -10.98
C ILE A 81 11.17 5.17 -12.21
N LEU A 82 9.99 5.78 -12.22
CA LEU A 82 9.05 5.65 -13.35
C LEU A 82 9.65 6.26 -14.62
N THR A 83 10.30 7.42 -14.50
CA THR A 83 10.97 8.07 -15.62
C THR A 83 12.11 7.21 -16.16
N GLU A 84 12.94 6.64 -15.29
CA GLU A 84 14.03 5.76 -15.69
C GLU A 84 13.51 4.54 -16.47
N TYR A 85 12.56 3.82 -15.90
CA TYR A 85 12.15 2.54 -16.47
C TYR A 85 11.15 2.68 -17.62
N LEU A 86 10.15 3.55 -17.50
CA LEU A 86 9.11 3.67 -18.53
C LEU A 86 9.56 4.54 -19.70
N LYS A 87 10.26 5.65 -19.43
CA LYS A 87 10.62 6.62 -20.48
C LYS A 87 11.99 6.35 -21.10
N TYR A 88 13.01 6.08 -20.29
CA TYR A 88 14.38 5.91 -20.82
C TYR A 88 14.71 4.47 -21.20
N LYS A 89 14.25 3.49 -20.42
CA LYS A 89 14.45 2.06 -20.70
C LYS A 89 13.30 1.40 -21.45
N GLU A 90 12.24 2.16 -21.76
CA GLU A 90 11.07 1.71 -22.53
C GLU A 90 10.45 0.39 -22.01
N CYS A 91 10.52 0.17 -20.69
CA CYS A 91 9.94 -1.01 -20.06
C CYS A 91 8.41 -0.91 -20.09
N SER A 92 7.75 -2.05 -20.32
CA SER A 92 6.30 -2.16 -20.14
C SER A 92 5.92 -2.09 -18.66
N ILE A 93 4.67 -1.72 -18.37
CA ILE A 93 4.10 -1.73 -17.00
C ILE A 93 4.27 -3.10 -16.33
N GLU A 94 4.17 -4.19 -17.10
CA GLU A 94 4.36 -5.56 -16.61
C GLU A 94 5.83 -5.85 -16.24
N GLN A 95 6.80 -5.29 -16.95
CA GLN A 95 8.21 -5.41 -16.58
C GLN A 95 8.52 -4.58 -15.33
N VAL A 96 7.98 -3.36 -15.25
CA VAL A 96 8.16 -2.49 -14.08
C VAL A 96 7.52 -3.09 -12.83
N SER A 97 6.33 -3.69 -12.95
CA SER A 97 5.65 -4.35 -11.82
C SER A 97 6.50 -5.49 -11.24
N ARG A 98 7.07 -6.34 -12.10
CA ARG A 98 7.99 -7.41 -11.70
C ARG A 98 9.28 -6.88 -11.10
N LEU A 99 9.86 -5.85 -11.69
CA LEU A 99 11.11 -5.23 -11.23
C LEU A 99 10.95 -4.63 -9.83
N LEU A 100 9.84 -3.92 -9.59
CA LEU A 100 9.54 -3.30 -8.30
C LEU A 100 8.89 -4.27 -7.30
N GLY A 101 8.56 -5.49 -7.70
CA GLY A 101 7.89 -6.48 -6.84
C GLY A 101 6.50 -6.04 -6.38
N TYR A 102 5.77 -5.29 -7.21
CA TYR A 102 4.40 -4.87 -6.94
C TYR A 102 3.42 -5.43 -7.99
N GLN A 103 2.15 -5.56 -7.62
CA GLN A 103 1.12 -5.97 -8.57
C GLN A 103 0.96 -4.92 -9.68
N LYS A 104 0.77 -5.38 -10.92
CA LYS A 104 0.59 -4.49 -12.10
C LYS A 104 -0.44 -3.38 -11.87
N LYS A 105 -1.56 -3.70 -11.22
CA LYS A 105 -2.65 -2.78 -10.91
C LYS A 105 -2.23 -1.61 -10.00
N LEU A 106 -1.24 -1.83 -9.13
CA LEU A 106 -0.67 -0.76 -8.28
C LEU A 106 0.20 0.19 -9.11
N ILE A 107 0.95 -0.33 -10.08
CA ILE A 107 1.69 0.50 -11.03
C ILE A 107 0.71 1.30 -11.91
N GLU A 108 -0.36 0.66 -12.40
CA GLU A 108 -1.42 1.36 -13.15
C GLU A 108 -2.09 2.46 -12.31
N LEU A 109 -2.32 2.21 -11.01
CA LEU A 109 -2.85 3.22 -10.08
C LEU A 109 -1.88 4.39 -9.86
N ARG A 110 -0.58 4.12 -9.83
CA ARG A 110 0.47 5.15 -9.68
C ARG A 110 0.53 6.09 -10.88
N LEU A 111 0.18 5.60 -12.08
CA LEU A 111 0.21 6.35 -13.33
C LEU A 111 -1.08 7.13 -13.65
N LYS A 112 -2.15 6.93 -12.86
CA LYS A 112 -3.39 7.71 -12.93
C LYS A 112 -3.29 8.98 -12.11
#